data_AF-A0AAD4W994-F1
#
_entry.id   AF-A0AAD4W994-F1
#
_cell.length_a   1.000
_cell.length_b   1.000
_cell.length_c   1.000
_cell.angle_alpha   90.00
_cell.angle_beta   90.00
_cell.angle_gamma   90.00
#
_symmetry.space_group_name_H-M   'P 1'
#
loop_
_entity.id
_entity.type
_entity.pdbx_description
1 polymer ?
#
loop_
_entity_poly.entity_id
_entity_poly.type
_entity_poly.pdbx_seq_one_letter_code
_entity_poly.pdbx_strand_id
1 'polypeptide(L)'
;MAVVLRYVNKKGQVIERLRGQGYDDASNMIALVVVAKGNENIATFFTTASSVVNIIGASCKRRDALREQQQKYIMETLEIDDLETGRGLNQETTLKRPCDTRWNSHYDTLLSINIILHPVVKVLEWIVVDEIQTFDSVFHLCLMRFILGITNDLSKALQKKDQDIVNAMMLVQRCKQKLQSVRDDDFDDLLREVSIFCGKNDIDVPNMNDLFVPQGRSRRKAQKITNRQYYRVDLFLTIIDKQLVELNNRFTEVNTELLICMTCLSPAYNFAAFDK
;
A
#
# COMPACT_ATOMS: atom_id res chain seq x y z
N MET A 1 -0.42 -8.87 -17.29
CA MET A 1 0.42 -8.42 -18.42
C MET A 1 0.04 -9.23 -19.66
N ALA A 2 -0.38 -8.58 -20.75
CA ALA A 2 -0.65 -9.26 -22.02
C ALA A 2 0.53 -9.04 -22.95
N VAL A 3 1.15 -10.11 -23.44
CA VAL A 3 2.17 -10.00 -24.49
C VAL A 3 1.43 -10.04 -25.83
N VAL A 4 1.47 -8.92 -26.55
CA VAL A 4 1.00 -8.84 -27.93
C VAL A 4 2.19 -9.17 -28.82
N LEU A 5 2.23 -10.39 -29.36
CA LEU A 5 3.20 -10.74 -30.40
C LEU A 5 2.65 -10.27 -31.74
N ARG A 6 3.16 -9.15 -32.26
CA ARG A 6 2.98 -8.74 -33.65
C ARG A 6 4.08 -9.36 -34.50
N TYR A 7 3.72 -10.20 -35.47
CA TYR A 7 4.66 -10.74 -36.44
C TYR A 7 4.03 -10.81 -37.82
N VAL A 8 4.86 -10.75 -38.86
CA VAL A 8 4.41 -10.92 -40.25
C VAL A 8 4.46 -12.40 -40.59
N ASN A 9 3.34 -12.97 -41.03
CA ASN A 9 3.31 -14.38 -41.43
C ASN A 9 3.99 -14.58 -42.80
N LYS A 10 4.17 -15.84 -43.21
CA LYS A 10 4.75 -16.20 -44.53
C LYS A 10 3.97 -15.66 -45.73
N LYS A 11 2.77 -15.09 -45.53
CA LYS A 11 1.92 -14.47 -46.55
C LYS A 11 1.97 -12.94 -46.52
N GLY A 12 2.87 -12.34 -45.74
CA GLY A 12 2.98 -10.88 -45.63
C GLY A 12 1.90 -10.22 -44.77
N GLN A 13 1.08 -11.00 -44.04
CA GLN A 13 0.01 -10.45 -43.20
C GLN A 13 0.54 -10.21 -41.79
N VAL A 14 0.23 -9.03 -41.24
CA VAL A 14 0.45 -8.73 -39.83
C VAL A 14 -0.49 -9.60 -38.99
N ILE A 15 0.06 -10.51 -38.21
CA ILE A 15 -0.67 -11.31 -37.24
C ILE A 15 -0.36 -10.80 -35.84
N GLU A 16 -1.43 -10.56 -35.09
CA GLU A 16 -1.38 -10.30 -33.65
C GLU A 16 -1.75 -11.58 -32.91
N ARG A 17 -0.81 -12.13 -32.14
CA ARG A 17 -1.11 -13.16 -31.15
C ARG A 17 -1.11 -12.52 -29.77
N LEU A 18 -2.32 -12.35 -29.24
CA LEU A 18 -2.53 -12.00 -27.84
C LEU A 18 -2.27 -13.24 -26.99
N ARG A 19 -1.14 -13.29 -26.28
CA ARG A 19 -1.05 -14.09 -25.07
C ARG A 19 -1.39 -13.18 -23.90
N GLY A 20 -2.68 -13.07 -23.61
CA GLY A 20 -3.11 -12.62 -22.30
C GLY A 20 -2.83 -13.73 -21.31
N GLN A 21 -2.09 -13.45 -20.24
CA GLN A 21 -2.50 -14.07 -18.98
C GLN A 21 -3.95 -13.64 -18.75
N GLY A 22 -4.79 -14.59 -18.37
CA GLY A 22 -6.21 -14.37 -18.09
C GLY A 22 -6.47 -13.17 -17.19
N TYR A 23 -7.73 -12.78 -17.15
CA TYR A 23 -8.26 -11.57 -16.52
C TYR A 23 -8.14 -11.52 -14.98
N ASP A 24 -7.26 -12.29 -14.37
CA ASP A 24 -7.25 -12.65 -12.96
C ASP A 24 -5.82 -12.46 -12.39
N ASP A 25 -5.67 -11.44 -11.55
CA ASP A 25 -4.57 -11.19 -10.58
C ASP A 25 -3.17 -10.79 -11.09
N ALA A 26 -2.81 -11.01 -12.36
CA ALA A 26 -1.48 -10.65 -12.85
C ALA A 26 -1.29 -9.14 -13.15
N SER A 27 -2.37 -8.44 -13.51
CA SER A 27 -2.32 -7.01 -13.91
C SER A 27 -2.63 -6.06 -12.74
N ASN A 28 -3.25 -6.58 -11.71
CA ASN A 28 -3.70 -5.89 -10.53
C ASN A 28 -2.94 -6.56 -9.39
N MET A 29 -1.93 -5.89 -8.82
CA MET A 29 -1.06 -6.40 -7.75
C MET A 29 -1.80 -6.76 -6.43
N ILE A 30 -3.09 -7.08 -6.49
CA ILE A 30 -4.00 -7.53 -5.43
C ILE A 30 -3.41 -8.66 -4.61
N ALA A 31 -2.66 -9.56 -5.26
CA ALA A 31 -1.96 -10.64 -4.57
C ALA A 31 -1.07 -10.14 -3.42
N LEU A 32 -0.49 -8.94 -3.54
CA LEU A 32 0.29 -8.30 -2.46
C LEU A 32 -0.57 -8.00 -1.23
N VAL A 33 -1.81 -7.51 -1.43
CA VAL A 33 -2.78 -7.29 -0.35
C VAL A 33 -3.26 -8.63 0.23
N VAL A 34 -3.53 -9.62 -0.62
CA VAL A 34 -3.93 -10.97 -0.18
C VAL A 34 -2.85 -11.61 0.68
N VAL A 35 -1.59 -11.53 0.23
CA VAL A 35 -0.43 -12.07 0.94
C VAL A 35 -0.20 -11.33 2.27
N ALA A 36 -0.39 -10.01 2.31
CA ALA A 36 -0.33 -9.23 3.56
C ALA A 36 -1.44 -9.65 4.54
N LYS A 37 -2.68 -9.84 4.05
CA LYS A 37 -3.83 -10.34 4.82
C LYS A 37 -3.68 -11.80 5.28
N GLY A 38 -2.64 -12.51 4.85
CA GLY A 38 -2.23 -13.76 5.48
C GLY A 38 -1.69 -13.58 6.91
N ASN A 39 -1.48 -12.34 7.38
CA ASN A 39 -1.30 -12.01 8.79
C ASN A 39 -2.65 -11.55 9.38
N GLU A 40 -3.08 -12.17 10.48
CA GLU A 40 -4.39 -11.93 11.12
C GLU A 40 -4.59 -10.48 11.56
N ASN A 41 -3.54 -9.83 12.07
CA ASN A 41 -3.62 -8.44 12.51
C ASN A 41 -3.82 -7.49 11.32
N ILE A 42 -3.13 -7.75 10.20
CA ILE A 42 -3.31 -6.98 8.96
C ILE A 42 -4.71 -7.22 8.35
N ALA A 43 -5.20 -8.46 8.37
CA ALA A 43 -6.55 -8.77 7.90
C ALA A 43 -7.62 -8.03 8.72
N THR A 44 -7.48 -8.07 10.05
CA THR A 44 -8.34 -7.35 10.98
C THR A 44 -8.29 -5.85 10.72
N PHE A 45 -7.09 -5.28 10.58
CA PHE A 45 -6.90 -3.86 10.24
C PHE A 45 -7.63 -3.45 8.94
N PHE A 46 -7.49 -4.22 7.86
CA PHE A 46 -8.19 -3.92 6.61
C PHE A 46 -9.72 -4.02 6.75
N THR A 47 -10.20 -4.89 7.63
CA THR A 47 -11.63 -5.01 7.95
C THR A 47 -12.10 -3.76 8.70
N THR A 48 -11.38 -3.35 9.75
CA THR A 48 -11.65 -2.11 10.50
C THR A 48 -11.62 -0.89 9.58
N ALA A 49 -10.61 -0.74 8.73
CA ALA A 49 -10.51 0.35 7.77
C ALA A 49 -11.71 0.40 6.81
N SER A 50 -12.15 -0.76 6.31
CA SER A 50 -13.33 -0.86 5.45
C SER A 50 -14.62 -0.49 6.20
N SER A 51 -14.75 -0.95 7.46
CA SER A 51 -15.87 -0.62 8.34
C SER A 51 -15.96 0.88 8.60
N VAL A 52 -14.84 1.55 8.88
CA VAL A 52 -14.79 3.01 9.07
C VAL A 52 -15.33 3.75 7.85
N VAL A 53 -14.85 3.39 6.65
CA VAL A 53 -15.31 4.00 5.40
C VAL A 53 -16.80 3.75 5.17
N ASN A 54 -17.28 2.54 5.47
CA ASN A 54 -18.69 2.19 5.30
C ASN A 54 -19.59 2.90 6.31
N ILE A 55 -19.21 2.94 7.58
CA ILE A 55 -19.96 3.61 8.64
C ILE A 55 -20.12 5.10 8.29
N ILE A 56 -19.02 5.80 8.03
CA ILE A 56 -19.06 7.22 7.69
C ILE A 56 -19.80 7.42 6.37
N GLY A 57 -19.44 6.66 5.34
CA GLY A 57 -20.00 6.79 3.99
C GLY A 57 -21.49 6.45 3.86
N ALA A 58 -22.04 5.63 4.76
CA ALA A 58 -23.44 5.22 4.73
C ALA A 58 -24.44 6.28 5.24
N SER A 59 -23.97 7.36 5.87
CA SER A 59 -24.83 8.41 6.41
C SER A 59 -24.43 9.78 5.89
N CYS A 60 -25.36 10.50 5.26
CA CYS A 60 -25.13 11.90 4.86
C CYS A 60 -24.70 12.75 6.06
N LYS A 61 -25.36 12.59 7.22
CA LYS A 61 -25.03 13.32 8.45
C LYS A 61 -23.58 13.11 8.89
N ARG A 62 -23.06 11.88 8.80
CA ARG A 62 -21.67 11.57 9.19
C ARG A 62 -20.66 12.09 8.18
N ARG A 63 -21.00 12.08 6.89
CA ARG A 63 -20.16 12.70 5.85
C ARG A 63 -20.08 14.21 6.03
N ASP A 64 -21.19 14.86 6.34
CA ASP A 64 -21.23 16.30 6.58
C ASP A 64 -20.47 16.67 7.86
N ALA A 65 -20.63 15.89 8.93
CA ALA A 65 -19.83 16.02 10.14
C ALA A 65 -18.32 15.84 9.88
N LEU A 66 -17.93 14.88 9.04
CA LEU A 66 -16.52 14.67 8.68
C LEU A 66 -15.93 15.91 7.99
N ARG A 67 -16.68 16.53 7.08
CA ARG A 67 -16.28 17.75 6.40
C ARG A 67 -16.11 18.91 7.37
N GLU A 68 -17.06 19.07 8.28
CA GLU A 68 -17.02 20.10 9.32
C GLU A 68 -15.80 19.92 10.24
N GLN A 69 -15.55 18.69 10.71
CA GLN A 69 -14.36 18.37 11.52
C GLN A 69 -13.06 18.57 10.74
N GLN A 70 -13.04 18.29 9.43
CA GLN A 70 -11.88 18.55 8.59
C GLN A 70 -11.60 20.05 8.47
N GLN A 71 -12.62 20.87 8.22
CA GLN A 71 -12.48 22.32 8.17
C GLN A 71 -12.00 22.89 9.50
N LYS A 72 -12.61 22.43 10.61
CA LYS A 72 -12.21 22.84 11.95
C LYS A 72 -10.75 22.50 12.24
N TYR A 73 -10.34 21.26 11.98
CA TYR A 73 -8.96 20.83 12.15
C TYR A 73 -7.99 21.68 11.33
N ILE A 74 -8.30 21.94 10.05
CA ILE A 74 -7.46 22.79 9.21
C ILE A 74 -7.34 24.20 9.77
N MET A 75 -8.43 24.81 10.23
CA MET A 75 -8.40 26.13 10.86
C MET A 75 -7.54 26.15 12.13
N GLU A 76 -7.75 25.21 13.04
CA GLU A 76 -6.96 25.09 14.29
C GLU A 76 -5.48 24.89 14.01
N THR A 77 -5.13 24.07 13.00
CA THR A 77 -3.73 23.79 12.64
C THR A 77 -3.06 24.97 11.93
N LEU A 78 -3.84 25.81 11.21
CA LEU A 78 -3.37 27.07 10.63
C LEU A 78 -3.15 28.15 11.67
N GLU A 79 -3.98 28.22 12.71
CA GLU A 79 -3.85 29.22 13.79
C GLU A 79 -2.54 29.05 14.60
N ILE A 80 -2.00 27.82 14.65
CA ILE A 80 -0.73 27.50 15.31
C ILE A 80 0.48 27.48 14.35
N ASP A 81 0.32 27.94 13.11
CA ASP A 81 1.34 27.95 12.05
C ASP A 81 1.97 26.55 11.76
N ASP A 82 1.28 25.44 12.07
CA ASP A 82 1.75 24.07 11.77
C ASP A 82 1.38 23.61 10.34
N LEU A 83 0.69 24.46 9.56
CA LEU A 83 0.38 24.23 8.15
C LEU A 83 0.82 25.39 7.26
N GLU A 84 1.48 25.04 6.14
CA GLU A 84 1.76 26.00 5.08
C GLU A 84 0.48 26.42 4.35
N THR A 85 0.37 27.71 4.03
CA THR A 85 -0.71 28.26 3.22
C THR A 85 -0.30 28.36 1.76
N GLY A 86 -1.19 27.97 0.85
CA GLY A 86 -0.88 27.97 -0.57
C GLY A 86 -2.07 27.55 -1.43
N ARG A 87 -2.07 27.99 -2.70
CA ARG A 87 -3.16 27.68 -3.63
C ARG A 87 -3.18 26.17 -3.92
N GLY A 88 -4.22 25.50 -3.45
CA GLY A 88 -4.41 24.05 -3.61
C GLY A 88 -3.97 23.21 -2.41
N LEU A 89 -3.40 23.82 -1.36
CA LEU A 89 -3.13 23.15 -0.08
C LEU A 89 -4.39 23.06 0.77
N ASN A 90 -4.42 22.11 1.71
CA ASN A 90 -5.46 21.95 2.72
C ASN A 90 -6.89 21.84 2.13
N GLN A 91 -7.03 21.23 0.95
CA GLN A 91 -8.33 21.00 0.35
C GLN A 91 -9.14 19.95 1.11
N GLU A 92 -10.46 20.05 1.01
CA GLU A 92 -11.36 19.00 1.49
C GLU A 92 -11.02 17.67 0.80
N THR A 93 -10.86 16.62 1.60
CA THR A 93 -10.55 15.27 1.11
C THR A 93 -11.60 14.30 1.60
N THR A 94 -12.01 13.40 0.72
CA THR A 94 -13.04 12.40 1.03
C THR A 94 -12.42 11.04 1.28
N LEU A 95 -13.06 10.24 2.14
CA LEU A 95 -12.71 8.84 2.30
C LEU A 95 -12.95 8.10 1.00
N LYS A 96 -11.89 7.52 0.44
CA LYS A 96 -11.97 6.68 -0.75
C LYS A 96 -12.41 5.28 -0.33
N ARG A 97 -13.25 4.65 -1.15
CA ARG A 97 -13.70 3.28 -0.91
C ARG A 97 -12.70 2.27 -1.47
N PRO A 98 -12.36 1.21 -0.69
CA PRO A 98 -11.59 0.11 -1.24
C PRO A 98 -12.48 -0.69 -2.19
N CYS A 99 -11.86 -1.24 -3.22
CA CYS A 99 -12.50 -2.07 -4.22
C CYS A 99 -11.67 -3.35 -4.34
N ASP A 100 -12.32 -4.49 -4.07
CA ASP A 100 -11.67 -5.80 -3.99
C ASP A 100 -10.93 -6.21 -5.28
N THR A 101 -11.34 -5.63 -6.41
CA THR A 101 -10.78 -5.92 -7.73
C THR A 101 -9.68 -4.94 -8.17
N ARG A 102 -9.38 -3.91 -7.38
CA ARG A 102 -8.45 -2.84 -7.75
C ARG A 102 -7.50 -2.51 -6.62
N TRP A 103 -6.29 -3.04 -6.70
CA TRP A 103 -5.22 -2.78 -5.74
C TRP A 103 -5.00 -1.28 -5.43
N ASN A 104 -5.01 -0.38 -6.43
CA ASN A 104 -4.80 1.06 -6.23
C ASN A 104 -5.83 1.65 -5.26
N SER A 105 -7.06 1.12 -5.23
CA SER A 105 -8.13 1.61 -4.37
C SER A 105 -7.85 1.35 -2.89
N HIS A 106 -7.14 0.27 -2.54
CA HIS A 106 -6.71 0.01 -1.17
C HIS A 106 -5.67 1.03 -0.73
N TYR A 107 -4.66 1.30 -1.56
CA TYR A 107 -3.68 2.34 -1.29
C TYR A 107 -4.34 3.72 -1.13
N ASP A 108 -5.21 4.08 -2.06
CA ASP A 108 -6.00 5.31 -2.04
C ASP A 108 -6.87 5.44 -0.79
N THR A 109 -7.47 4.34 -0.33
CA THR A 109 -8.27 4.29 0.90
C THR A 109 -7.39 4.56 2.12
N LEU A 110 -6.28 3.84 2.28
CA LEU A 110 -5.37 4.02 3.41
C LEU A 110 -4.76 5.42 3.42
N LEU A 111 -4.39 5.94 2.25
CA LEU A 111 -3.88 7.30 2.12
C LEU A 111 -4.94 8.33 2.55
N SER A 112 -6.19 8.16 2.12
CA SER A 112 -7.27 9.06 2.54
C SER A 112 -7.53 9.00 4.05
N ILE A 113 -7.58 7.81 4.66
CA ILE A 113 -7.73 7.64 6.11
C ILE A 113 -6.57 8.29 6.85
N ASN A 114 -5.33 8.10 6.39
CA ASN A 114 -4.15 8.67 7.01
C ASN A 114 -4.15 10.21 7.01
N ILE A 115 -4.56 10.83 5.89
CA ILE A 115 -4.60 12.29 5.76
C ILE A 115 -5.66 12.92 6.67
N ILE A 116 -6.82 12.28 6.84
CA ILE A 116 -7.93 12.82 7.65
C ILE A 116 -8.20 11.98 8.91
N LEU A 117 -7.19 11.33 9.49
CA LEU A 117 -7.43 10.44 10.62
C LEU A 117 -8.06 11.18 11.79
N HIS A 118 -7.55 12.36 12.14
CA HIS A 118 -8.08 13.15 13.24
C HIS A 118 -9.57 13.52 13.05
N PRO A 119 -10.01 14.09 11.90
CA PRO A 119 -11.43 14.27 11.60
C PRO A 119 -12.25 12.97 11.62
N VAL A 120 -11.71 11.87 11.08
CA VAL A 120 -12.38 10.56 11.06
C VAL A 120 -12.67 10.06 12.46
N VAL A 121 -11.66 10.11 13.33
CA VAL A 121 -11.76 9.78 14.75
C VAL A 121 -12.86 10.58 15.43
N LYS A 122 -12.88 11.90 15.24
CA LYS A 122 -13.88 12.78 15.87
C LYS A 122 -15.32 12.42 15.49
N VAL A 123 -15.53 11.95 14.26
CA VAL A 123 -16.86 11.45 13.81
C VAL A 123 -17.16 10.05 14.35
N LEU A 124 -16.15 9.20 14.53
CA LEU A 124 -16.31 7.84 15.06
C LEU A 124 -16.53 7.82 16.59
N GLU A 125 -16.03 8.81 17.34
CA GLU A 125 -16.33 9.01 18.76
C GLU A 125 -17.84 9.05 19.02
N TRP A 126 -18.64 9.53 18.06
CA TRP A 126 -20.11 9.57 18.17
C TRP A 126 -20.77 8.18 18.08
N ILE A 127 -20.02 7.15 17.72
CA ILE A 127 -20.49 5.80 17.36
C ILE A 127 -19.80 4.72 18.20
N VAL A 128 -18.79 5.09 19.01
CA VAL A 128 -18.00 4.20 19.90
C VAL A 128 -17.18 3.17 19.12
N VAL A 129 -16.32 3.63 18.20
CA VAL A 129 -15.38 2.77 17.44
C VAL A 129 -13.95 3.19 17.73
N ASP A 130 -13.36 2.64 18.79
CA ASP A 130 -11.99 3.00 19.25
C ASP A 130 -10.89 2.17 18.56
N GLU A 131 -11.25 1.16 17.76
CA GLU A 131 -10.30 0.18 17.20
C GLU A 131 -9.28 0.79 16.25
N ILE A 132 -9.57 1.95 15.64
CA ILE A 132 -8.64 2.63 14.72
C ILE A 132 -7.61 3.52 15.44
N GLN A 133 -7.81 3.81 16.74
CA GLN A 133 -6.96 4.70 17.55
C GLN A 133 -5.97 3.95 18.45
N THR A 134 -5.54 2.77 18.05
CA THR A 134 -4.49 2.04 18.76
C THR A 134 -3.16 2.22 18.04
N PHE A 135 -2.06 2.15 18.80
CA PHE A 135 -0.72 2.12 18.21
C PHE A 135 -0.58 0.99 17.18
N ASP A 136 -1.16 -0.19 17.47
CA ASP A 136 -1.23 -1.31 16.53
C ASP A 136 -1.87 -0.90 15.19
N SER A 137 -3.06 -0.29 15.23
CA SER A 137 -3.77 0.16 14.03
C SER A 137 -3.00 1.22 13.24
N VAL A 138 -2.37 2.18 13.92
CA VAL A 138 -1.51 3.18 13.27
C VAL A 138 -0.28 2.53 12.65
N PHE A 139 0.36 1.59 13.35
CA PHE A 139 1.52 0.86 12.82
C PHE A 139 1.15 0.08 11.56
N HIS A 140 0.02 -0.65 11.57
CA HIS A 140 -0.50 -1.35 10.39
C HIS A 140 -0.82 -0.39 9.24
N LEU A 141 -1.44 0.77 9.54
CA LEU A 141 -1.73 1.80 8.55
C LEU A 141 -0.45 2.30 7.87
N CYS A 142 0.56 2.69 8.66
CA CYS A 142 1.82 3.22 8.14
C CYS A 142 2.58 2.15 7.33
N LEU A 143 2.69 0.92 7.86
CA LEU A 143 3.36 -0.18 7.18
C LEU A 143 2.68 -0.51 5.84
N MET A 144 1.36 -0.67 5.83
CA MET A 144 0.65 -1.00 4.60
C MET A 144 0.63 0.19 3.63
N ARG A 145 0.48 1.43 4.10
CA ARG A 145 0.62 2.63 3.25
C ARG A 145 1.98 2.66 2.57
N PHE A 146 3.04 2.34 3.31
CA PHE A 146 4.40 2.35 2.81
C PHE A 146 4.63 1.27 1.73
N ILE A 147 4.30 0.00 2.04
CA ILE A 147 4.40 -1.13 1.10
C ILE A 147 3.58 -0.87 -0.16
N LEU A 148 2.34 -0.41 0.02
CA LEU A 148 1.47 -0.13 -1.10
C LEU A 148 1.98 1.07 -1.90
N GLY A 149 2.53 2.09 -1.25
CA GLY A 149 3.15 3.24 -1.92
C GLY A 149 4.30 2.84 -2.85
N ILE A 150 5.19 1.94 -2.40
CA ILE A 150 6.30 1.43 -3.23
C ILE A 150 5.79 0.67 -4.46
N THR A 151 4.75 -0.12 -4.28
CA THR A 151 4.22 -1.02 -5.33
C THR A 151 3.25 -0.29 -6.27
N ASN A 152 2.85 0.95 -5.95
CA ASN A 152 1.91 1.76 -6.71
C ASN A 152 2.37 2.11 -8.12
N ASP A 153 3.61 2.58 -8.24
CA ASP A 153 4.13 3.01 -9.54
C ASP A 153 4.27 1.82 -10.48
N LEU A 154 4.72 0.69 -9.96
CA LEU A 154 4.79 -0.56 -10.68
C LEU A 154 3.38 -1.05 -11.09
N SER A 155 2.43 -1.07 -10.16
CA SER A 155 1.03 -1.44 -10.43
C SER A 155 0.42 -0.59 -11.53
N LYS A 156 0.58 0.74 -11.48
CA LYS A 156 0.08 1.65 -12.51
C LYS A 156 0.76 1.42 -13.86
N ALA A 157 2.07 1.20 -13.88
CA ALA A 157 2.80 0.93 -15.10
C ALA A 157 2.33 -0.38 -15.76
N LEU A 158 2.17 -1.46 -14.98
CA LEU A 158 1.72 -2.75 -15.48
C LEU A 158 0.27 -2.74 -16.03
N GLN A 159 -0.52 -1.73 -15.67
CA GLN A 159 -1.90 -1.54 -16.15
C GLN A 159 -1.99 -0.68 -17.42
N LYS A 160 -0.91 0.00 -17.83
CA LYS A 160 -0.90 0.82 -19.05
C LYS A 160 -0.85 -0.07 -20.30
N LYS A 161 -1.67 0.27 -21.30
CA LYS A 161 -1.77 -0.49 -22.57
C LYS A 161 -0.54 -0.30 -23.47
N ASP A 162 0.14 0.82 -23.31
CA ASP A 162 1.29 1.29 -24.07
C ASP A 162 2.61 1.15 -23.28
N GLN A 163 2.62 0.34 -22.23
CA GLN A 163 3.80 0.16 -21.39
C GLN A 163 4.90 -0.61 -22.14
N ASP A 164 6.08 -0.01 -22.22
CA ASP A 164 7.27 -0.68 -22.71
C ASP A 164 7.75 -1.76 -21.72
N ILE A 165 8.11 -2.93 -22.25
CA ILE A 165 8.46 -4.09 -21.44
C ILE A 165 9.81 -3.92 -20.72
N VAL A 166 10.79 -3.22 -21.32
CA VAL A 166 12.06 -2.89 -20.64
C VAL A 166 11.76 -2.01 -19.44
N ASN A 167 10.95 -0.96 -19.65
CA ASN A 167 10.55 -0.06 -18.58
C ASN A 167 9.75 -0.78 -17.48
N ALA A 168 8.84 -1.69 -17.84
CA ALA A 168 8.13 -2.51 -16.86
C ALA A 168 9.09 -3.38 -16.02
N MET A 169 10.07 -4.04 -16.65
CA MET A 169 11.05 -4.88 -15.93
C MET A 169 11.99 -4.04 -15.05
N MET A 170 12.40 -2.85 -15.50
CA MET A 170 13.15 -1.91 -14.66
C MET A 170 12.36 -1.48 -13.42
N LEU A 171 11.05 -1.22 -13.56
CA LEU A 171 10.17 -0.89 -12.43
C LEU A 171 10.01 -2.06 -11.47
N VAL A 172 9.92 -3.30 -11.97
CA VAL A 172 9.92 -4.51 -11.14
C VAL A 172 11.18 -4.57 -10.29
N GLN A 173 12.36 -4.43 -10.92
CA GLN A 173 13.63 -4.49 -10.21
C GLN A 173 13.77 -3.39 -9.16
N ARG A 174 13.41 -2.15 -9.53
CA ARG A 174 13.43 -1.00 -8.61
C ARG A 174 12.47 -1.21 -7.43
N CYS A 175 11.29 -1.77 -7.67
CA CYS A 175 10.32 -2.08 -6.62
C CYS A 175 10.89 -3.10 -5.62
N LYS A 176 11.47 -4.20 -6.12
CA LYS A 176 12.12 -5.22 -5.27
C LYS A 176 13.27 -4.65 -4.46
N GLN A 177 14.17 -3.90 -5.10
CA GLN A 177 15.30 -3.24 -4.43
C GLN A 177 14.83 -2.29 -3.33
N LYS A 178 13.77 -1.50 -3.60
CA LYS A 178 13.23 -0.58 -2.61
C LYS A 178 12.60 -1.32 -1.42
N LEU A 179 11.84 -2.39 -1.66
CA LEU A 179 11.31 -3.23 -0.56
C LEU A 179 12.43 -3.90 0.24
N GLN A 180 13.52 -4.33 -0.41
CA GLN A 180 14.68 -4.91 0.27
C GLN A 180 15.41 -3.88 1.14
N SER A 181 15.68 -2.67 0.61
CA SER A 181 16.27 -1.57 1.39
C SER A 181 15.46 -1.28 2.65
N VAL A 182 14.13 -1.26 2.51
CA VAL A 182 13.22 -0.97 3.62
C VAL A 182 13.30 -2.05 4.68
N ARG A 183 13.27 -3.30 4.25
CA ARG A 183 13.39 -4.46 5.12
C ARG A 183 14.65 -4.39 5.98
N ASP A 184 15.76 -3.99 5.38
CA ASP A 184 17.08 -4.08 6.01
C ASP A 184 17.34 -2.87 6.94
N ASP A 185 16.94 -1.66 6.52
CA ASP A 185 17.37 -0.42 7.17
C ASP A 185 16.23 0.45 7.75
N ASP A 186 15.01 0.40 7.20
CA ASP A 186 14.00 1.45 7.44
C ASP A 186 13.04 1.17 8.63
N PHE A 187 13.27 0.12 9.42
CA PHE A 187 12.38 -0.19 10.56
C PHE A 187 12.33 0.96 11.58
N ASP A 188 13.48 1.50 11.98
CA ASP A 188 13.55 2.56 12.99
C ASP A 188 12.97 3.88 12.44
N ASP A 189 13.07 4.12 11.13
CA ASP A 189 12.45 5.26 10.46
C ASP A 189 10.92 5.15 10.42
N LEU A 190 10.38 3.99 10.06
CA LEU A 190 8.94 3.73 10.12
C LEU A 190 8.43 3.89 11.56
N LEU A 191 9.15 3.33 12.53
CA LEU A 191 8.77 3.42 13.94
C LEU A 191 8.75 4.87 14.45
N ARG A 192 9.74 5.67 14.04
CA ARG A 192 9.79 7.10 14.34
C ARG A 192 8.60 7.83 13.72
N GLU A 193 8.27 7.58 12.45
CA GLU A 193 7.12 8.17 11.80
C GLU A 193 5.81 7.81 12.52
N VAL A 194 5.62 6.54 12.86
CA VAL A 194 4.46 6.07 13.64
C VAL A 194 4.39 6.76 15.00
N SER A 195 5.51 6.91 15.70
CA SER A 195 5.54 7.53 17.03
C SER A 195 5.20 9.02 16.98
N ILE A 196 5.72 9.75 15.98
CA ILE A 196 5.37 11.16 15.74
C ILE A 196 3.88 11.28 15.44
N PHE A 197 3.37 10.42 14.55
CA PHE A 197 1.96 10.41 14.20
C PHE A 197 1.06 10.12 15.41
N CYS A 198 1.43 9.14 16.25
CA CYS A 198 0.70 8.83 17.48
C CYS A 198 0.71 10.02 18.45
N GLY A 199 1.86 10.66 18.67
CA GLY A 199 1.97 11.85 19.51
C GLY A 199 1.10 13.01 19.02
N LYS A 200 0.99 13.22 17.70
CA LYS A 200 0.10 14.24 17.11
C LYS A 200 -1.39 13.94 17.29
N ASN A 201 -1.76 12.67 17.50
CA ASN A 201 -3.15 12.22 17.60
C ASN A 201 -3.52 11.75 19.02
N ASP A 202 -2.71 12.07 20.03
CA ASP A 202 -2.91 11.68 21.43
C ASP A 202 -3.08 10.15 21.61
N ILE A 203 -2.28 9.38 20.88
CA ILE A 203 -2.24 7.91 20.95
C ILE A 203 -1.00 7.49 21.74
N ASP A 204 -1.20 6.68 22.77
CA ASP A 204 -0.11 6.15 23.60
C ASP A 204 0.88 5.30 22.80
N VAL A 205 2.16 5.65 22.87
CA VAL A 205 3.25 4.89 22.25
C VAL A 205 3.80 3.87 23.27
N PRO A 206 3.75 2.56 22.99
CA PRO A 206 4.24 1.55 23.90
C PRO A 206 5.78 1.60 24.00
N ASN A 207 6.30 1.34 25.20
CA ASN A 207 7.75 1.23 25.39
C ASN A 207 8.28 0.00 24.66
N MET A 208 9.22 0.20 23.74
CA MET A 208 9.77 -0.86 22.88
C MET A 208 10.52 -1.98 23.64
N ASN A 209 10.98 -1.70 24.87
CA ASN A 209 11.67 -2.67 25.72
C ASN A 209 10.73 -3.46 26.63
N ASP A 210 9.48 -3.01 26.79
CA ASP A 210 8.48 -3.73 27.59
C ASP A 210 8.01 -5.00 26.89
N LEU A 211 7.47 -5.92 27.68
CA LEU A 211 6.84 -7.14 27.15
C LEU A 211 5.61 -6.78 26.32
N PHE A 212 5.51 -7.39 25.14
CA PHE A 212 4.33 -7.29 24.31
C PHE A 212 3.15 -7.98 24.98
N VAL A 213 2.02 -7.28 25.05
CA VAL A 213 0.76 -7.80 25.60
C VAL A 213 -0.30 -7.72 24.51
N PRO A 214 -0.74 -8.86 23.95
CA PRO A 214 -1.79 -8.86 22.95
C PRO A 214 -3.09 -8.27 23.51
N GLN A 215 -3.75 -7.43 22.73
CA GLN A 215 -5.03 -6.84 23.10
C GLN A 215 -6.06 -7.95 23.43
N GLY A 216 -6.73 -7.85 24.58
CA GLY A 216 -7.72 -8.82 25.04
C GLY A 216 -7.17 -10.12 25.66
N ARG A 217 -5.84 -10.30 25.81
CA ARG A 217 -5.25 -11.48 26.46
C ARG A 217 -4.64 -11.15 27.82
N SER A 218 -4.76 -12.09 28.77
CA SER A 218 -4.13 -11.97 30.08
C SER A 218 -2.60 -12.02 29.97
N ARG A 219 -1.91 -11.08 30.64
CA ARG A 219 -0.43 -11.04 30.77
C ARG A 219 0.19 -12.37 31.20
N ARG A 220 -0.55 -13.21 31.93
CA ARG A 220 -0.08 -14.53 32.43
C ARG A 220 0.17 -15.56 31.32
N LYS A 221 -0.37 -15.35 30.11
CA LYS A 221 -0.23 -16.25 28.95
C LYS A 221 0.51 -15.62 27.76
N ALA A 222 1.01 -14.40 27.91
CA ALA A 222 1.72 -13.71 26.84
C ALA A 222 3.11 -14.34 26.62
N GLN A 223 3.51 -14.48 25.35
CA GLN A 223 4.89 -14.84 25.02
C GLN A 223 5.83 -13.78 25.59
N LYS A 224 7.00 -14.21 26.09
CA LYS A 224 8.02 -13.30 26.63
C LYS A 224 8.82 -12.63 25.50
N ILE A 225 8.13 -11.92 24.61
CA ILE A 225 8.75 -11.12 23.55
C ILE A 225 8.57 -9.63 23.89
N THR A 226 9.50 -8.80 23.45
CA THR A 226 9.39 -7.35 23.62
C THR A 226 8.51 -6.73 22.54
N ASN A 227 7.99 -5.53 22.79
CA ASN A 227 7.29 -4.74 21.77
C ASN A 227 8.15 -4.56 20.52
N ARG A 228 9.44 -4.23 20.66
CA ARG A 228 10.36 -4.09 19.51
C ARG A 228 10.44 -5.37 18.70
N GLN A 229 10.53 -6.52 19.36
CA GLN A 229 10.62 -7.81 18.68
C GLN A 229 9.33 -8.12 17.93
N TYR A 230 8.17 -7.91 18.55
CA TYR A 230 6.87 -8.12 17.89
C TYR A 230 6.71 -7.22 16.65
N TYR A 231 6.87 -5.90 16.79
CA TYR A 231 6.66 -4.98 15.67
C TYR A 231 7.71 -5.15 14.57
N ARG A 232 8.98 -5.42 14.92
CA ARG A 232 10.05 -5.60 13.93
C ARG A 232 9.99 -6.96 13.24
N VAL A 233 9.93 -8.04 14.01
CA VAL A 233 10.11 -9.39 13.49
C VAL A 233 8.77 -9.98 13.03
N ASP A 234 7.80 -10.03 13.94
CA ASP A 234 6.54 -10.75 13.71
C ASP A 234 5.60 -9.99 12.77
N LEU A 235 5.73 -8.65 12.70
CA LEU A 235 4.98 -7.81 11.78
C LEU A 235 5.84 -7.31 10.61
N PHE A 236 6.73 -6.34 10.84
CA PHE A 236 7.42 -5.61 9.76
C PHE A 236 8.18 -6.53 8.80
N LEU A 237 9.14 -7.32 9.30
CA LEU A 237 9.92 -8.24 8.49
C LEU A 237 9.04 -9.30 7.85
N THR A 238 8.16 -9.93 8.62
CA THR A 238 7.26 -10.97 8.12
C THR A 238 6.39 -10.48 6.95
N ILE A 239 5.85 -9.27 7.03
CA ILE A 239 5.00 -8.73 5.98
C ILE A 239 5.83 -8.38 4.75
N ILE A 240 6.98 -7.70 4.90
CA ILE A 240 7.83 -7.33 3.77
C ILE A 240 8.43 -8.57 3.08
N ASP A 241 8.86 -9.57 3.84
CA ASP A 241 9.36 -10.85 3.32
C ASP A 241 8.31 -11.54 2.46
N LYS A 242 7.07 -11.58 2.95
CA LYS A 242 5.94 -12.10 2.18
C LYS A 242 5.73 -11.33 0.86
N GLN A 243 5.87 -9.99 0.87
CA GLN A 243 5.79 -9.19 -0.37
C GLN A 243 6.92 -9.50 -1.34
N LEU A 244 8.16 -9.60 -0.85
CA LEU A 244 9.32 -9.91 -1.65
C LEU A 244 9.23 -11.31 -2.26
N VAL A 245 8.80 -12.31 -1.49
CA VAL A 245 8.57 -13.68 -1.97
C VAL A 245 7.51 -13.67 -3.08
N GLU A 246 6.38 -12.98 -2.89
CA GLU A 246 5.34 -12.90 -3.90
C GLU A 246 5.83 -12.23 -5.19
N LEU A 247 6.56 -11.12 -5.08
CA LEU A 247 7.16 -10.44 -6.24
C LEU A 247 8.21 -11.29 -6.95
N ASN A 248 9.03 -12.04 -6.20
CA ASN A 248 10.05 -12.91 -6.77
C ASN A 248 9.45 -14.12 -7.48
N ASN A 249 8.40 -14.71 -6.91
CA ASN A 249 7.68 -15.82 -7.54
C ASN A 249 6.96 -15.37 -8.82
N ARG A 250 6.38 -14.17 -8.83
CA ARG A 250 5.71 -13.61 -10.01
C ARG A 250 6.68 -13.20 -11.11
N PHE A 251 7.79 -12.57 -10.73
CA PHE A 251 8.80 -12.04 -11.65
C PHE A 251 10.16 -12.66 -11.35
N THR A 252 10.34 -13.92 -11.75
CA THR A 252 11.64 -14.59 -11.60
C THR A 252 12.69 -13.94 -12.49
N GLU A 253 13.96 -14.03 -12.09
CA GLU A 253 15.09 -13.49 -12.86
C GLU A 253 15.08 -13.99 -14.31
N VAL A 254 14.95 -15.31 -14.48
CA VAL A 254 14.82 -15.97 -15.79
C VAL A 254 13.67 -15.40 -16.62
N ASN A 255 12.49 -15.19 -16.02
CA ASN A 255 11.36 -14.62 -16.75
C ASN A 255 11.63 -13.16 -17.14
N THR A 256 12.22 -12.37 -16.24
CA THR A 256 12.54 -10.97 -16.52
C THR A 256 13.59 -10.83 -17.61
N GLU A 257 14.63 -11.67 -17.61
CA GLU A 257 15.65 -11.71 -18.65
C GLU A 257 15.07 -12.15 -19.99
N LEU A 258 14.27 -13.21 -20.03
CA LEU A 258 13.60 -13.65 -21.26
C LEU A 258 12.67 -12.57 -21.83
N LEU A 259 11.94 -11.85 -20.97
CA LEU A 259 11.10 -10.72 -21.38
C LEU A 259 11.93 -9.55 -21.92
N ILE A 260 13.09 -9.27 -21.33
CA ILE A 260 14.05 -8.28 -21.83
C ILE A 260 14.64 -8.75 -23.16
N CYS A 261 15.02 -10.02 -23.31
CA CYS A 261 15.53 -10.55 -24.57
C CYS A 261 14.50 -10.40 -25.69
N MET A 262 13.19 -10.60 -25.42
CA MET A 262 12.15 -10.37 -26.42
C MET A 262 12.06 -8.92 -26.94
N THR A 263 12.72 -7.95 -26.31
CA THR A 263 12.83 -6.58 -26.82
C THR A 263 13.67 -6.49 -28.09
N CYS A 264 14.54 -7.48 -28.35
CA CYS A 264 15.23 -7.60 -29.64
C CYS A 264 14.27 -7.77 -30.81
N LEU A 265 13.03 -8.20 -30.56
CA LEU A 265 11.96 -8.34 -31.55
C LEU A 265 11.12 -7.06 -31.69
N SER A 266 11.48 -5.98 -30.99
CA SER A 266 10.75 -4.71 -31.07
C SER A 266 11.14 -3.91 -32.31
N PRO A 267 10.19 -3.63 -33.22
CA PRO A 267 10.45 -2.78 -34.39
C PRO A 267 10.60 -1.30 -34.01
N ALA A 268 10.27 -0.89 -32.77
CA ALA A 268 10.33 0.51 -32.33
C ALA A 268 11.74 1.11 -32.42
N TYR A 269 12.78 0.27 -32.42
CA TYR A 269 14.17 0.66 -32.56
C TYR A 269 14.88 -0.12 -33.67
N ASN A 270 14.17 -0.48 -34.76
CA ASN A 270 14.72 -1.24 -35.89
C ASN A 270 15.49 -2.51 -35.48
N PHE A 271 15.02 -3.23 -34.44
CA PHE A 271 15.69 -4.42 -33.93
C PHE A 271 17.14 -4.21 -33.48
N ALA A 272 17.54 -2.99 -33.09
CA ALA A 272 18.92 -2.67 -32.70
C ALA A 272 19.48 -3.51 -31.52
N ALA A 273 18.61 -4.15 -30.74
CA ALA A 273 19.00 -5.07 -29.67
C ALA A 273 19.18 -6.53 -30.13
N PHE A 274 18.89 -6.86 -31.40
CA PHE A 274 19.12 -8.17 -32.01
C PHE A 274 20.55 -8.34 -32.54
N ASP A 275 21.18 -7.23 -32.95
CA ASP A 275 22.53 -7.20 -33.52
C ASP A 275 23.64 -7.05 -32.47
N LYS A 276 23.31 -7.13 -31.17
CA LYS A 276 24.24 -7.10 -30.03
C LYS A 276 24.38 -8.50 -29.44
#